data_AF-A0A7S1E6E5-F1
#
_entry.id   AF-A0A7S1E6E5-F1
#
_cell.length_a   1.000
_cell.length_b   1.000
_cell.length_c   1.000
_cell.angle_alpha   90.00
_cell.angle_beta   90.00
_cell.angle_gamma   90.00
#
_symmetry.space_group_name_H-M   'P 1'
#
loop_
_entity.id
_entity.type
_entity.pdbx_description
1 polymer ?
#
loop_
_entity_poly.entity_id
_entity_poly.type
_entity_poly.pdbx_seq_one_letter_code
_entity_poly.pdbx_strand_id
1 'polypeptide(L)'
;ENFTIDENSFQSALKDCMFKSSDADILNDLFTMWDEEGFGFVSYRTFLAGLSPLACGDCYTIGSALSFSMKLIDPGKTGCITPARVYELLVAINKTAGFLGDPVLKA
;
A
#
# COMPACT_ATOMS: atom_id res chain seq x y z
N GLU A 1 8.21 -9.00 -14.32
CA GLU A 1 8.97 -7.76 -14.15
C GLU A 1 8.90 -7.35 -12.69
N ASN A 2 10.05 -7.03 -12.08
CA ASN A 2 10.10 -6.50 -10.72
C ASN A 2 9.75 -5.02 -10.80
N PHE A 3 8.50 -4.71 -10.50
CA PHE A 3 8.02 -3.34 -10.47
C PHE A 3 8.31 -2.77 -9.07
N THR A 4 9.40 -2.03 -8.96
CA THR A 4 9.74 -1.27 -7.76
C THR A 4 9.46 0.22 -8.00
N ILE A 5 9.14 0.94 -6.93
CA ILE A 5 9.08 2.41 -6.93
C ILE A 5 10.33 2.89 -6.21
N ASP A 6 11.17 3.68 -6.87
CA ASP A 6 12.26 4.39 -6.21
C ASP A 6 11.78 5.72 -5.61
N GLU A 7 12.54 6.24 -4.66
CA GLU A 7 12.21 7.48 -3.94
C GLU A 7 11.97 8.66 -4.88
N ASN A 8 12.77 8.85 -5.94
CA ASN A 8 12.61 10.00 -6.84
C ASN A 8 11.31 9.91 -7.65
N SER A 9 10.99 8.72 -8.13
CA SER A 9 9.72 8.46 -8.81
C SER A 9 8.53 8.67 -7.88
N PHE A 10 8.66 8.26 -6.62
CA PHE A 10 7.63 8.47 -5.59
C PHE A 10 7.41 9.96 -5.31
N GLN A 11 8.48 10.73 -5.05
CA GLN A 11 8.41 12.17 -4.81
C GLN A 11 7.83 12.93 -6.02
N SER A 12 8.18 12.51 -7.24
CA SER A 12 7.63 13.11 -8.45
C SER A 12 6.13 12.86 -8.55
N ALA A 13 5.67 11.64 -8.27
CA ALA A 13 4.25 11.30 -8.27
C ALA A 13 3.45 12.08 -7.21
N LEU A 14 4.00 12.28 -6.00
CA LEU A 14 3.35 13.09 -4.96
C LEU A 14 3.12 14.54 -5.41
N LYS A 15 4.10 15.12 -6.13
CA LYS A 15 4.00 16.48 -6.68
C LYS A 15 2.97 16.54 -7.81
N ASP A 16 3.00 15.58 -8.73
CA ASP A 16 2.09 15.53 -9.88
C ASP A 16 0.62 15.35 -9.46
N CYS A 17 0.39 14.58 -8.39
CA CYS A 17 -0.94 14.38 -7.81
C CYS A 17 -1.45 15.56 -6.97
N MET A 18 -0.64 16.62 -6.79
CA MET A 18 -1.00 17.83 -6.03
C MET A 18 -1.49 17.55 -4.61
N PHE A 19 -0.86 16.60 -3.90
CA PHE A 19 -1.16 16.36 -2.49
C PHE A 19 -0.86 17.60 -1.64
N LYS A 20 -1.64 17.81 -0.58
CA LYS A 20 -1.28 18.79 0.46
C LYS A 20 -0.01 18.32 1.16
N SER A 21 0.80 19.26 1.66
CA SER A 21 2.04 18.94 2.36
C SER A 21 1.85 17.93 3.49
N SER A 22 0.80 18.10 4.31
CA SER A 22 0.47 17.16 5.39
C SER A 22 0.17 15.73 4.91
N ASP A 23 -0.46 15.59 3.74
CA ASP A 23 -0.82 14.28 3.20
C ASP A 23 0.41 13.62 2.55
N ALA A 24 1.26 14.42 1.90
CA ALA A 24 2.53 13.99 1.34
C ALA A 24 3.50 13.52 2.43
N ASP A 25 3.54 14.22 3.57
CA ASP A 25 4.40 13.85 4.72
C ASP A 25 4.02 12.46 5.25
N ILE A 26 2.73 12.17 5.43
CA ILE A 26 2.26 10.83 5.87
C ILE A 26 2.64 9.76 4.84
N LEU A 27 2.48 10.05 3.55
CA LEU A 27 2.86 9.11 2.48
C LEU A 27 4.38 8.87 2.40
N ASN A 28 5.19 9.87 2.73
CA ASN A 28 6.65 9.76 2.84
C ASN A 28 7.08 8.92 4.04
N ASP A 29 6.45 9.14 5.20
CA ASP A 29 6.69 8.36 6.40
C ASP A 29 6.34 6.87 6.15
N LEU A 30 5.24 6.62 5.45
CA LEU A 30 4.85 5.29 5.01
C LEU A 30 5.89 4.69 4.06
N PHE A 31 6.33 5.42 3.02
CA PHE A 31 7.37 4.92 2.11
C PHE A 31 8.64 4.53 2.86
N THR A 32 9.09 5.37 3.79
CA THR A 32 10.26 5.14 4.63
C THR A 32 10.08 3.91 5.53
N MET A 33 8.90 3.74 6.12
CA MET A 33 8.56 2.54 6.90
C MET A 33 8.58 1.26 6.06
N TRP A 34 8.21 1.36 4.78
CA TRP A 34 8.21 0.25 3.83
C TRP A 34 9.60 -0.09 3.28
N ASP A 35 10.51 0.87 3.19
CA ASP A 35 11.92 0.70 2.82
C ASP A 35 12.77 0.24 4.03
N GLU A 36 12.49 -0.97 4.53
CA GLU A 36 13.14 -1.51 5.74
C GLU A 36 14.67 -1.59 5.63
N GLU A 37 15.18 -1.84 4.42
CA GLU A 37 16.61 -2.01 4.15
C GLU A 37 17.31 -0.69 3.80
N GLY A 38 16.55 0.41 3.65
CA GLY A 38 17.08 1.74 3.32
C GLY A 38 17.71 1.78 1.92
N PHE A 39 17.21 0.98 0.98
CA PHE A 39 17.74 0.93 -0.38
C PHE A 39 17.09 1.97 -1.30
N GLY A 40 16.12 2.72 -0.81
CA GLY A 40 15.41 3.77 -1.55
C GLY A 40 14.41 3.22 -2.57
N PHE A 41 13.98 1.96 -2.42
CA PHE A 41 12.97 1.36 -3.29
C PHE A 41 12.00 0.44 -2.55
N VAL A 42 10.73 0.44 -2.98
CA VAL A 42 9.68 -0.42 -2.42
C VAL A 42 8.94 -1.17 -3.53
N SER A 43 8.40 -2.36 -3.22
CA SER A 43 7.52 -3.09 -4.15
C SER A 43 6.19 -2.35 -4.29
N TYR A 44 5.87 -1.86 -5.49
CA TYR A 44 4.63 -1.10 -5.70
C TYR A 44 3.37 -1.89 -5.33
N ARG A 45 3.37 -3.21 -5.60
CA ARG A 45 2.21 -4.09 -5.34
C ARG A 45 1.96 -4.19 -3.85
N THR A 46 3.02 -4.50 -3.10
CA THR A 46 2.91 -4.74 -1.66
C THR A 46 2.61 -3.43 -0.93
N PHE A 47 3.27 -2.35 -1.34
CA PHE A 47 3.05 -1.00 -0.83
C PHE A 47 1.58 -0.57 -1.01
N LEU A 48 1.06 -0.60 -2.23
CA LEU A 48 -0.32 -0.21 -2.50
C LEU A 48 -1.34 -1.15 -1.87
N ALA A 49 -1.08 -2.45 -1.87
CA ALA A 49 -2.02 -3.43 -1.33
C ALA A 49 -2.15 -3.33 0.20
N GLY A 50 -1.08 -2.94 0.90
CA GLY A 50 -1.10 -2.65 2.34
C GLY A 50 -1.77 -1.32 2.68
N LEU A 51 -1.62 -0.31 1.81
CA LEU A 51 -2.22 1.01 2.01
C LEU A 51 -3.71 1.08 1.67
N SER A 52 -4.15 0.40 0.61
CA SER A 52 -5.49 0.61 0.06
C SER A 52 -6.64 0.34 1.03
N PRO A 53 -6.60 -0.67 1.92
CA PRO A 53 -7.68 -0.89 2.89
C PRO A 53 -7.77 0.20 3.96
N LEU A 54 -6.68 0.95 4.18
CA LEU A 54 -6.56 2.00 5.18
C LEU A 54 -6.79 3.40 4.61
N ALA A 55 -6.59 3.55 3.30
CA ALA A 55 -6.86 4.78 2.56
C ALA A 55 -8.34 4.94 2.16
N CYS A 56 -9.22 3.99 2.53
CA CYS A 56 -10.65 4.10 2.25
C CYS A 56 -11.32 5.14 3.13
N GLY A 57 -11.64 6.28 2.54
CA GLY A 57 -12.65 7.21 3.08
C GLY A 57 -14.08 6.69 2.87
N ASP A 58 -15.07 7.54 3.15
CA ASP A 58 -16.49 7.18 3.14
C ASP A 58 -17.05 6.70 1.78
N CYS A 59 -16.30 6.91 0.69
CA CYS A 59 -16.71 6.59 -0.68
C CYS A 59 -16.40 5.16 -1.14
N TYR A 60 -15.69 4.36 -0.33
CA TYR A 60 -15.33 2.98 -0.67
C TYR A 60 -15.60 2.03 0.49
N THR A 61 -16.18 0.86 0.19
CA THR A 61 -16.35 -0.20 1.18
C THR A 61 -15.05 -0.95 1.39
N ILE A 62 -14.82 -1.47 2.59
CA ILE A 62 -13.65 -2.33 2.88
C ILE A 62 -13.54 -3.51 1.90
N GLY A 63 -14.67 -4.06 1.45
CA GLY A 63 -14.71 -5.13 0.46
C GLY A 63 -14.15 -4.71 -0.90
N SER A 64 -14.39 -3.47 -1.34
CA SER A 64 -13.83 -2.93 -2.58
C SER A 64 -12.32 -2.71 -2.48
N ALA A 65 -11.85 -2.24 -1.33
CA ALA A 65 -10.44 -2.03 -1.03
C ALA A 65 -9.66 -3.35 -1.01
N LEU A 66 -10.19 -4.35 -0.31
CA LEU A 66 -9.62 -5.70 -0.26
C LEU A 66 -9.63 -6.35 -1.63
N SER A 67 -10.69 -6.18 -2.42
CA SER A 67 -10.75 -6.67 -3.80
C SER A 67 -9.66 -6.06 -4.68
N PHE A 68 -9.35 -4.77 -4.49
CA PHE A 68 -8.24 -4.11 -5.16
C PHE A 68 -6.88 -4.67 -4.70
N SER A 69 -6.65 -4.79 -3.39
CA SER A 69 -5.43 -5.40 -2.85
C SER A 69 -5.21 -6.83 -3.36
N MET A 70 -6.27 -7.65 -3.41
CA MET A 70 -6.23 -9.01 -3.92
C MET A 70 -5.84 -9.06 -5.41
N LYS A 71 -6.34 -8.13 -6.23
CA LYS A 71 -5.94 -8.01 -7.64
C LYS A 71 -4.47 -7.58 -7.79
N LEU A 72 -3.95 -6.76 -6.87
CA LEU A 72 -2.54 -6.35 -6.91
C LEU A 72 -1.58 -7.52 -6.63
N ILE A 73 -1.95 -8.43 -5.73
CA ILE A 73 -1.14 -9.61 -5.38
C ILE A 73 -1.37 -10.83 -6.30
N ASP A 74 -2.30 -10.73 -7.25
CA ASP A 74 -2.51 -11.68 -8.36
C ASP A 74 -2.01 -11.09 -9.69
N PRO A 75 -0.67 -11.00 -9.91
CA PRO A 75 -0.11 -10.38 -11.11
C PRO A 75 -0.51 -11.09 -12.40
N GLY A 76 -0.79 -12.39 -12.33
CA GLY A 76 -1.20 -13.19 -13.48
C GLY A 76 -2.69 -13.04 -13.82
N LYS A 77 -3.47 -12.31 -13.00
CA LYS A 77 -4.94 -12.24 -13.10
C LYS A 77 -5.55 -13.63 -13.21
N THR A 78 -4.98 -14.57 -12.48
CA THR A 78 -5.38 -15.98 -12.50
C THR A 78 -6.73 -16.19 -11.83
N GLY A 79 -7.16 -15.24 -10.98
CA GLY A 79 -8.30 -15.39 -10.10
C GLY A 79 -8.02 -16.27 -8.89
N CYS A 80 -6.79 -16.78 -8.75
CA CYS A 80 -6.36 -17.65 -7.66
C CYS A 80 -5.19 -17.01 -6.91
N ILE A 81 -5.33 -16.91 -5.59
CA ILE A 81 -4.28 -16.36 -4.72
C ILE A 81 -3.82 -17.48 -3.79
N THR A 82 -2.51 -17.71 -3.71
CA THR A 82 -1.96 -18.72 -2.82
C THR A 82 -2.04 -18.26 -1.36
N PRO A 83 -2.11 -19.21 -0.39
CA PRO A 83 -2.11 -18.84 1.03
C PRO A 83 -0.93 -17.96 1.44
N ALA A 84 0.26 -18.18 0.85
CA ALA A 84 1.45 -17.36 1.09
C ALA A 84 1.25 -15.90 0.67
N ARG A 85 0.61 -15.65 -0.48
CA ARG A 85 0.31 -14.30 -0.96
C ARG A 85 -0.74 -13.59 -0.11
N VAL A 86 -1.75 -14.33 0.35
CA VAL A 86 -2.73 -13.78 1.31
C VAL A 86 -2.04 -13.42 2.62
N TYR A 87 -1.13 -14.26 3.11
CA TYR A 87 -0.34 -13.97 4.31
C TYR A 87 0.50 -12.70 4.13
N GLU A 88 1.23 -12.56 3.02
CA GLU A 88 1.98 -11.34 2.68
C GLU A 88 1.09 -10.09 2.69
N LEU A 89 -0.12 -10.18 2.12
CA LEU A 89 -1.10 -9.09 2.14
C LEU A 89 -1.56 -8.74 3.55
N LEU A 90 -1.90 -9.73 4.37
CA LEU A 90 -2.37 -9.46 5.74
C LEU A 90 -1.26 -8.85 6.59
N VAL A 91 -0.01 -9.29 6.42
CA VAL A 91 1.17 -8.67 7.03
C VAL A 91 1.33 -7.23 6.56
N ALA A 92 1.19 -6.97 5.25
CA ALA A 92 1.25 -5.64 4.67
C ALA A 92 0.22 -4.67 5.28
N ILE A 93 -1.02 -5.11 5.40
CA ILE A 93 -2.11 -4.33 5.99
C ILE A 93 -1.82 -4.06 7.47
N ASN A 94 -1.46 -5.10 8.23
CA ASN A 94 -1.17 -4.96 9.67
C ASN A 94 0.06 -4.08 9.93
N LYS A 95 1.10 -4.17 9.11
CA LYS A 95 2.28 -3.30 9.22
C LYS A 95 1.90 -1.84 9.06
N THR A 96 1.10 -1.55 8.03
CA THR A 96 0.61 -0.19 7.75
C THR A 96 -0.34 0.30 8.84
N ALA A 97 -1.23 -0.57 9.33
CA ALA A 97 -2.15 -0.27 10.42
C ALA A 97 -1.40 0.03 11.74
N GLY A 98 -0.45 -0.82 12.11
CA GLY A 98 0.36 -0.63 13.31
C GLY A 98 1.16 0.68 13.28
N PHE A 99 1.68 1.06 12.11
CA PHE A 99 2.35 2.37 11.93
C PHE A 99 1.40 3.55 12.17
N LEU A 100 0.16 3.45 11.68
CA LEU A 100 -0.86 4.48 11.86
C LEU A 100 -1.54 4.46 13.25
N GLY A 101 -1.12 3.56 14.15
CA GLY A 101 -1.67 3.45 15.51
C GLY A 101 -2.94 2.61 15.62
N ASP A 102 -3.02 1.51 14.86
CA ASP A 102 -4.16 0.59 14.76
C ASP A 102 -5.48 1.28 14.36
N PRO A 103 -5.57 1.76 13.10
CA PRO A 103 -6.82 2.24 12.55
C PRO A 103 -7.89 1.14 12.62
N VAL A 104 -9.02 1.46 13.23
CA VAL A 104 -10.18 0.57 13.25
C VAL A 104 -10.71 0.45 11.82
N LEU A 105 -10.47 -0.71 11.18
CA LEU A 105 -11.15 -1.07 9.93
C LEU A 105 -12.65 -1.12 10.20
N LYS A 106 -13.39 -0.14 9.69
CA LYS A 106 -14.85 -0.11 9.80
C LYS A 106 -15.44 -0.95 8.68
N ALA A 107 -16.17 -2.00 9.06
CA ALA A 107 -16.87 -2.90 8.15
C ALA A 107 -18.09 -2.25 7.49
#